data_AF-A0A538ICN5-F1
#
_entry.id   AF-A0A538ICN5-F1
#
_cell.length_a   1.000
_cell.length_b   1.000
_cell.length_c   1.000
_cell.angle_alpha   90.00
_cell.angle_beta   90.00
_cell.angle_gamma   90.00
#
_symmetry.space_group_name_H-M   'P 1'
#
loop_
_entity.id
_entity.type
_entity.pdbx_description
1 polymer ?
#
loop_
_entity_poly.entity_id
_entity_poly.type
_entity_poly.pdbx_seq_one_letter_code
_entity_poly.pdbx_strand_id
1 'polypeptide(L)'
;MRKGCYDPRERIKDMDIDGVDAQVTFPTLPGLAGAAFIEIQDRPYALALMRAYNDWLVDEWQAADPERIISAGILPLWDLSAAAEELRRIYERGMKCISLPSHPNSLGVAPFGDPSWEPLWDAMEETGVPAEIHIVSGKADVSFLQDAAGSPAEVFVCMAPSSNMQIVANLLFSGILHAHPKLKFISAESGIGWLPYFLERADYTHRKHQFWTGTKIDVTPSDLFRQSIYANFISDK
;
A
#
# COMPACT_ATOMS: atom_id res chain seq x y z
N MET A 1 6.70 5.39 -25.11
CA MET A 1 6.59 5.89 -23.73
C MET A 1 6.73 7.41 -23.78
N ARG A 2 5.82 8.18 -23.16
CA ARG A 2 5.93 9.65 -23.08
C ARG A 2 7.11 10.04 -22.18
N LYS A 3 7.66 11.25 -22.36
CA LYS A 3 8.78 11.73 -21.54
C LYS A 3 8.41 11.86 -20.06
N GLY A 4 7.16 12.22 -19.75
CA GLY A 4 6.66 12.31 -18.38
C GLY A 4 6.69 10.99 -17.59
N CYS A 5 6.98 9.85 -18.23
CA CYS A 5 7.21 8.59 -17.52
C CYS A 5 8.59 8.49 -16.86
N TYR A 6 9.56 9.33 -17.23
CA TYR A 6 10.93 9.29 -16.70
C TYR A 6 11.58 10.66 -16.48
N ASP A 7 10.93 11.76 -16.90
CA ASP A 7 11.33 13.13 -16.60
C ASP A 7 10.19 13.82 -15.82
N PRO A 8 10.39 14.16 -14.53
CA PRO A 8 9.34 14.73 -13.69
C PRO A 8 8.91 16.13 -14.14
N ARG A 9 9.77 16.89 -14.84
CA ARG A 9 9.41 18.20 -15.40
C ARG A 9 8.49 18.07 -16.61
N GLU A 10 8.68 17.02 -17.40
CA GLU A 10 7.74 16.68 -18.48
C GLU A 10 6.45 16.07 -17.91
N ARG A 11 6.53 15.38 -16.76
CA ARG A 11 5.33 14.83 -16.09
C ARG A 11 4.36 15.93 -15.66
N ILE A 12 4.86 17.03 -15.13
CA ILE A 12 4.03 18.18 -14.73
C ILE A 12 3.25 18.74 -15.93
N LYS A 13 3.88 18.82 -17.12
CA LYS A 13 3.19 19.25 -18.34
C LYS A 13 2.09 18.27 -18.74
N ASP A 14 2.33 16.97 -18.61
CA ASP A 14 1.30 15.96 -18.84
C ASP A 14 0.15 16.11 -17.82
N MET A 15 0.46 16.40 -16.54
CA MET A 15 -0.55 16.69 -15.52
C MET A 15 -1.39 17.93 -15.86
N ASP A 16 -0.79 19.00 -16.38
CA ASP A 16 -1.50 20.21 -16.80
C ASP A 16 -2.47 19.95 -17.97
N ILE A 17 -2.07 19.08 -18.92
CA ILE A 17 -2.92 18.67 -20.04
C ILE A 17 -4.12 17.85 -19.53
N ASP A 18 -3.88 16.95 -18.59
CA ASP A 18 -4.90 16.06 -18.03
C ASP A 18 -5.77 16.75 -16.96
N GLY A 19 -5.43 17.97 -16.53
CA GLY A 19 -6.13 18.70 -15.47
C GLY A 19 -5.93 18.11 -14.08
N VAL A 20 -4.76 17.52 -13.80
CA VAL A 20 -4.42 16.88 -12.52
C VAL A 20 -3.67 17.87 -11.62
N ASP A 21 -4.31 18.30 -10.53
CA ASP A 21 -3.71 19.25 -9.58
C ASP A 21 -2.54 18.63 -8.80
N ALA A 22 -2.69 17.39 -8.31
CA ALA A 22 -1.65 16.66 -7.60
C ALA A 22 -1.69 15.17 -7.93
N GLN A 23 -0.54 14.50 -7.85
CA GLN A 23 -0.39 13.08 -8.14
C GLN A 23 0.44 12.37 -7.08
N VAL A 24 -0.07 11.22 -6.62
CA VAL A 24 0.74 10.23 -5.91
C VAL A 24 1.48 9.35 -6.92
N THR A 25 2.79 9.14 -6.73
CA THR A 25 3.61 8.29 -7.62
C THR A 25 4.11 7.04 -6.92
N PHE A 26 3.84 5.88 -7.54
CA PHE A 26 4.19 4.56 -7.01
C PHE A 26 5.47 4.01 -7.66
N PRO A 27 6.21 3.13 -6.98
CA PRO A 27 7.39 2.48 -7.52
C PRO A 27 7.07 1.51 -8.67
N THR A 28 7.93 1.47 -9.69
CA THR A 28 7.90 0.42 -10.73
C THR A 28 9.19 -0.41 -10.72
N LEU A 29 10.35 0.23 -10.85
CA LEU A 29 11.65 -0.45 -10.91
C LEU A 29 11.97 -1.31 -9.68
N PRO A 30 11.82 -0.84 -8.42
CA PRO A 30 12.09 -1.67 -7.26
C PRO A 30 10.95 -2.67 -6.98
N GLY A 31 9.99 -2.81 -7.90
CA GLY A 31 8.73 -3.51 -7.69
C GLY A 31 7.74 -2.67 -6.88
N LEU A 32 6.45 -2.98 -7.02
CA LEU A 32 5.42 -2.41 -6.16
C LEU A 32 5.76 -2.70 -4.69
N ALA A 33 5.71 -1.67 -3.85
CA ALA A 33 6.14 -1.72 -2.45
C ALA A 33 7.58 -2.22 -2.21
N GLY A 34 8.49 -2.06 -3.17
CA GLY A 34 9.91 -2.37 -2.99
C GLY A 34 10.27 -3.85 -3.01
N ALA A 35 9.38 -4.71 -3.53
CA ALA A 35 9.53 -6.17 -3.54
C ALA A 35 10.90 -6.65 -4.05
N ALA A 36 11.41 -6.06 -5.14
CA ALA A 36 12.69 -6.48 -5.73
C ALA A 36 13.88 -6.27 -4.77
N PHE A 37 13.83 -5.24 -3.93
CA PHE A 37 14.87 -4.97 -2.93
C PHE A 37 14.68 -5.83 -1.67
N ILE A 38 13.44 -6.12 -1.29
CA ILE A 38 13.13 -6.99 -0.14
C ILE A 38 13.66 -8.42 -0.34
N GLU A 39 13.67 -8.91 -1.58
CA GLU A 39 14.17 -10.25 -1.91
C GLU A 39 15.70 -10.39 -1.91
N ILE A 40 16.43 -9.26 -1.92
CA ILE A 40 17.90 -9.27 -1.88
C ILE A 40 18.39 -9.79 -0.52
N GLN A 41 19.22 -10.83 -0.55
CA GLN A 41 19.73 -11.48 0.67
C GLN A 41 20.81 -10.65 1.39
N ASP A 42 21.64 -9.92 0.65
CA ASP A 42 22.61 -8.99 1.22
C ASP A 42 21.88 -7.75 1.76
N ARG A 43 21.57 -7.76 3.07
CA ARG A 43 20.75 -6.73 3.73
C ARG A 43 21.39 -5.34 3.74
N PRO A 44 22.70 -5.18 4.02
CA PRO A 44 23.37 -3.90 3.85
C PRO A 44 23.26 -3.34 2.43
N TYR A 45 23.43 -4.19 1.41
CA TYR A 45 23.28 -3.77 0.01
C TYR A 45 21.83 -3.39 -0.33
N ALA A 46 20.85 -4.21 0.08
CA ALA A 46 19.43 -3.96 -0.11
C ALA A 46 18.99 -2.63 0.53
N LEU A 47 19.43 -2.37 1.76
CA LEU A 47 19.13 -1.13 2.48
C LEU A 47 19.73 0.09 1.77
N ALA A 48 20.97 -0.03 1.26
CA ALA A 48 21.60 1.05 0.51
C ALA A 48 20.85 1.40 -0.78
N LEU A 49 20.40 0.39 -1.55
CA LEU A 49 19.58 0.59 -2.75
C LEU A 49 18.24 1.25 -2.42
N MET A 50 17.59 0.82 -1.34
CA MET A 50 16.31 1.34 -0.92
C MET A 50 16.40 2.81 -0.48
N ARG A 51 17.42 3.14 0.32
CA ARG A 51 17.71 4.52 0.72
C ARG A 51 18.02 5.39 -0.49
N ALA A 52 18.85 4.91 -1.41
CA ALA A 52 19.18 5.63 -2.64
C ALA A 52 17.94 5.89 -3.51
N TYR A 53 17.01 4.93 -3.59
CA TYR A 53 15.75 5.10 -4.30
C TYR A 53 14.84 6.15 -3.64
N ASN A 54 14.66 6.08 -2.32
CA ASN A 54 13.91 7.08 -1.56
C ASN A 54 14.58 8.48 -1.64
N ASP A 55 15.90 8.52 -1.67
CA ASP A 55 16.67 9.75 -1.83
C ASP A 55 16.43 10.39 -3.20
N TRP A 56 16.53 9.60 -4.26
CA TRP A 56 16.19 10.01 -5.62
C TRP A 56 14.74 10.49 -5.77
N LEU A 57 13.77 9.79 -5.15
CA LEU A 57 12.36 10.21 -5.18
C LEU A 57 12.19 11.63 -4.64
N VAL A 58 12.81 11.93 -3.50
CA VAL A 58 12.72 13.26 -2.89
C VAL A 58 13.52 14.30 -3.69
N ASP A 59 14.78 14.01 -4.00
CA ASP A 59 15.74 15.00 -4.53
C ASP A 59 15.52 15.32 -6.01
N GLU A 60 14.96 14.39 -6.79
CA GLU A 60 14.81 14.55 -8.24
C GLU A 60 13.34 14.54 -8.67
N TRP A 61 12.55 13.57 -8.20
CA TRP A 61 11.19 13.38 -8.69
C TRP A 61 10.21 14.37 -8.05
N GLN A 62 10.11 14.36 -6.73
CA GLN A 62 9.29 15.29 -5.94
C GLN A 62 9.80 16.72 -6.05
N ALA A 63 11.12 16.93 -6.12
CA ALA A 63 11.73 18.26 -6.24
C ALA A 63 11.31 19.03 -7.51
N ALA A 64 10.80 18.36 -8.54
CA ALA A 64 10.30 19.03 -9.74
C ALA A 64 9.07 19.91 -9.46
N ASP A 65 8.20 19.46 -8.54
CA ASP A 65 7.08 20.24 -7.99
C ASP A 65 6.60 19.60 -6.66
N PRO A 66 7.16 20.01 -5.50
CA PRO A 66 6.85 19.40 -4.21
C PRO A 66 5.42 19.62 -3.71
N GLU A 67 4.68 20.54 -4.33
CA GLU A 67 3.27 20.79 -4.00
C GLU A 67 2.35 19.81 -4.75
N ARG A 68 2.73 19.42 -5.97
CA ARG A 68 1.91 18.60 -6.86
C ARG A 68 2.35 17.14 -6.94
N ILE A 69 3.62 16.83 -6.71
CA ILE A 69 4.15 15.46 -6.76
C ILE A 69 4.30 14.91 -5.34
N ILE A 70 3.60 13.81 -5.05
CA ILE A 70 3.63 13.12 -3.77
C ILE A 70 4.20 11.72 -4.02
N SER A 71 5.49 11.51 -3.76
CA SER A 71 6.08 10.20 -3.95
C SER A 71 5.75 9.25 -2.81
N ALA A 72 5.55 7.97 -3.12
CA ALA A 72 5.40 6.90 -2.15
C ALA A 72 6.75 6.22 -1.91
N GLY A 73 7.31 6.39 -0.71
CA GLY A 73 8.56 5.76 -0.31
C GLY A 73 8.40 4.26 -0.06
N ILE A 74 9.49 3.51 -0.16
CA ILE A 74 9.55 2.07 0.14
C ILE A 74 10.36 1.81 1.40
N LEU A 75 10.05 0.73 2.12
CA LEU A 75 10.62 0.43 3.44
C LEU A 75 11.29 -0.95 3.51
N PRO A 76 12.34 -1.12 4.32
CA PRO A 76 13.09 -2.37 4.44
C PRO A 76 12.33 -3.40 5.29
N LEU A 77 11.21 -3.91 4.78
CA LEU A 77 10.24 -4.72 5.56
C LEU A 77 10.77 -6.08 6.07
N TRP A 78 12.00 -6.47 5.73
CA TRP A 78 12.68 -7.60 6.38
C TRP A 78 13.10 -7.30 7.83
N ASP A 79 13.15 -6.03 8.22
CA ASP A 79 13.41 -5.55 9.57
C ASP A 79 12.47 -4.37 9.87
N LEU A 80 11.41 -4.62 10.65
CA LEU A 80 10.36 -3.64 10.92
C LEU A 80 10.83 -2.51 11.84
N SER A 81 11.91 -2.70 12.59
CA SER A 81 12.55 -1.60 13.34
C SER A 81 13.33 -0.69 12.38
N ALA A 82 14.10 -1.27 11.46
CA ALA A 82 14.77 -0.49 10.41
C ALA A 82 13.76 0.20 9.48
N ALA A 83 12.60 -0.42 9.24
CA ALA A 83 11.51 0.19 8.47
C ALA A 83 10.93 1.43 9.17
N ALA A 84 10.73 1.35 10.48
CA ALA A 84 10.29 2.48 11.29
C ALA A 84 11.32 3.63 11.31
N GLU A 85 12.61 3.32 11.40
CA GLU A 85 13.69 4.32 11.30
C GLU A 85 13.73 4.98 9.92
N GLU A 86 13.63 4.19 8.85
CA GLU A 86 13.62 4.71 7.49
C GLU A 86 12.39 5.57 7.21
N LEU A 87 11.21 5.18 7.72
CA LEU A 87 10.00 6.00 7.64
C LEU A 87 10.21 7.38 8.26
N ARG A 88 10.75 7.45 9.47
CA ARG A 88 11.04 8.74 10.12
C ARG A 88 12.03 9.57 9.29
N ARG A 89 13.09 8.95 8.77
CA ARG A 89 14.09 9.62 7.94
C ARG A 89 13.49 10.21 6.67
N ILE A 90 12.68 9.45 5.93
CA ILE A 90 12.08 9.96 4.68
C ILE A 90 10.98 10.98 4.96
N TYR A 91 10.27 10.84 6.08
CA TYR A 91 9.31 11.84 6.55
C TYR A 91 9.98 13.19 6.83
N GLU A 92 11.12 13.19 7.54
CA GLU A 92 11.93 14.41 7.79
C GLU A 92 12.41 15.06 6.49
N ARG A 93 12.58 14.28 5.43
CA ARG A 93 12.93 14.76 4.09
C ARG A 93 11.72 15.21 3.26
N GLY A 94 10.51 15.16 3.80
CA GLY A 94 9.29 15.65 3.17
C GLY A 94 8.48 14.58 2.41
N MET A 95 8.77 13.29 2.59
CA MET A 95 7.93 12.20 2.08
C MET A 95 6.58 12.20 2.81
N LYS A 96 5.47 12.08 2.05
CA LYS A 96 4.10 12.15 2.59
C LYS A 96 3.28 10.87 2.36
N CYS A 97 3.89 9.82 1.81
CA CYS A 97 3.24 8.54 1.55
C CYS A 97 4.30 7.42 1.55
N ILE A 98 3.90 6.21 1.94
CA ILE A 98 4.71 4.99 1.77
C ILE A 98 3.92 3.90 1.08
N SER A 99 4.62 2.98 0.41
CA SER A 99 4.05 1.79 -0.23
C SER A 99 4.24 0.56 0.65
N LEU A 100 3.16 -0.12 0.99
CA LEU A 100 3.18 -1.43 1.66
C LEU A 100 2.62 -2.53 0.74
N PRO A 101 3.13 -3.76 0.80
CA PRO A 101 2.66 -4.85 -0.04
C PRO A 101 1.27 -5.32 0.39
N SER A 102 0.40 -5.66 -0.58
CA SER A 102 -0.89 -6.30 -0.33
C SER A 102 -0.74 -7.73 0.16
N HIS A 103 0.41 -8.37 -0.11
CA HIS A 103 0.75 -9.72 0.32
C HIS A 103 2.15 -9.77 0.97
N PRO A 104 2.34 -9.24 2.19
CA PRO A 104 3.65 -9.23 2.87
C PRO A 104 4.27 -10.63 2.99
N ASN A 105 3.45 -11.65 3.31
CA ASN A 105 3.89 -13.04 3.45
C ASN A 105 4.57 -13.61 2.19
N SER A 106 4.16 -13.15 1.01
CA SER A 106 4.74 -13.58 -0.26
C SER A 106 6.20 -13.12 -0.44
N LEU A 107 6.62 -12.12 0.34
CA LEU A 107 7.97 -11.59 0.42
C LEU A 107 8.73 -12.10 1.66
N GLY A 108 8.17 -13.04 2.42
CA GLY A 108 8.74 -13.49 3.69
C GLY A 108 8.59 -12.48 4.83
N VAL A 109 7.74 -11.46 4.67
CA VAL A 109 7.40 -10.49 5.71
C VAL A 109 6.21 -11.02 6.51
N ALA A 110 6.19 -10.80 7.82
CA ALA A 110 5.08 -11.24 8.68
C ALA A 110 3.73 -10.65 8.24
N PRO A 111 2.59 -11.31 8.52
CA PRO A 111 1.27 -10.74 8.26
C PRO A 111 1.06 -9.48 9.12
N PHE A 112 0.26 -8.53 8.66
CA PHE A 112 0.09 -7.23 9.34
C PHE A 112 -0.34 -7.33 10.81
N GLY A 113 -1.11 -8.37 11.18
CA GLY A 113 -1.53 -8.58 12.57
C GLY A 113 -0.46 -9.18 13.48
N ASP A 114 0.74 -9.44 12.98
CA ASP A 114 1.86 -9.94 13.79
C ASP A 114 2.45 -8.79 14.65
N PRO A 115 2.74 -9.02 15.94
CA PRO A 115 3.30 -7.99 16.83
C PRO A 115 4.65 -7.40 16.37
N SER A 116 5.36 -8.05 15.44
CA SER A 116 6.58 -7.50 14.86
C SER A 116 6.35 -6.20 14.06
N TRP A 117 5.12 -5.89 13.65
CA TRP A 117 4.76 -4.66 12.95
C TRP A 117 4.59 -3.43 13.84
N GLU A 118 4.42 -3.61 15.15
CA GLU A 118 4.21 -2.52 16.11
C GLU A 118 5.20 -1.35 15.96
N PRO A 119 6.53 -1.57 15.79
CA PRO A 119 7.46 -0.46 15.61
C PRO A 119 7.13 0.43 14.39
N LEU A 120 6.64 -0.17 13.31
CA LEU A 120 6.26 0.55 12.10
C LEU A 120 4.89 1.22 12.26
N TRP A 121 3.92 0.57 12.90
CA TRP A 121 2.63 1.17 13.23
C TRP A 121 2.79 2.41 14.12
N ASP A 122 3.62 2.32 15.15
CA ASP A 122 3.96 3.45 16.02
C ASP A 122 4.58 4.60 15.22
N ALA A 123 5.53 4.30 14.33
CA ALA A 123 6.16 5.31 13.48
C ALA A 123 5.18 5.94 12.48
N MET A 124 4.24 5.17 11.94
CA MET A 124 3.18 5.71 11.08
C MET A 124 2.20 6.60 11.84
N GLU A 125 1.82 6.26 13.08
CA GLU A 125 1.00 7.13 13.91
C GLU A 125 1.74 8.39 14.37
N GLU A 126 3.03 8.29 14.67
CA GLU A 126 3.91 9.41 15.04
C GLU A 126 4.04 10.42 13.90
N THR A 127 4.34 9.93 12.69
CA THR A 127 4.56 10.78 11.51
C THR A 127 3.27 11.21 10.82
N GLY A 128 2.18 10.47 11.02
CA GLY A 128 0.91 10.65 10.31
C GLY A 128 0.98 10.29 8.82
N VAL A 129 2.05 9.61 8.37
CA VAL A 129 2.24 9.23 6.97
C VAL A 129 1.32 8.06 6.62
N PRO A 130 0.42 8.19 5.63
CA PRO A 130 -0.43 7.09 5.17
C PRO A 130 0.38 6.05 4.38
N ALA A 131 -0.10 4.81 4.40
CA ALA A 131 0.40 3.75 3.54
C ALA A 131 -0.56 3.46 2.38
N GLU A 132 -0.08 3.57 1.15
CA GLU A 132 -0.77 3.03 -0.01
C GLU A 132 -0.50 1.53 -0.15
N ILE A 133 -1.53 0.80 -0.57
CA ILE A 133 -1.46 -0.62 -0.88
C ILE A 133 -2.00 -0.79 -2.30
N HIS A 134 -1.08 -0.80 -3.24
CA HIS A 134 -1.33 -1.05 -4.66
C HIS A 134 -1.78 -2.50 -4.89
N ILE A 135 -2.71 -2.71 -5.83
CA ILE A 135 -3.08 -4.06 -6.27
C ILE A 135 -1.81 -4.84 -6.65
N VAL A 136 -1.80 -6.13 -6.33
CA VAL A 136 -0.71 -7.04 -6.72
C VAL A 136 0.69 -6.63 -6.20
N SER A 137 0.77 -5.79 -5.16
CA SER A 137 2.05 -5.48 -4.49
C SER A 137 2.55 -6.62 -3.58
N GLY A 138 3.82 -6.98 -3.73
CA GLY A 138 4.39 -8.26 -3.27
C GLY A 138 4.67 -9.21 -4.43
N LYS A 139 4.75 -10.52 -4.18
CA LYS A 139 4.61 -11.51 -5.25
C LYS A 139 3.13 -11.70 -5.49
N ALA A 140 2.67 -11.34 -6.68
CA ALA A 140 1.31 -11.57 -7.13
C ALA A 140 0.83 -12.96 -6.69
N ASP A 141 -0.14 -13.04 -5.79
CA ASP A 141 -0.80 -14.31 -5.51
C ASP A 141 -1.66 -14.65 -6.73
N VAL A 142 -1.05 -15.36 -7.67
CA VAL A 142 -1.70 -15.86 -8.88
C VAL A 142 -2.33 -17.22 -8.65
N SER A 143 -2.63 -17.61 -7.41
CA SER A 143 -3.36 -18.86 -7.13
C SER A 143 -4.75 -18.89 -7.79
N PHE A 144 -5.40 -17.74 -7.95
CA PHE A 144 -6.61 -17.62 -8.78
C PHE A 144 -6.34 -17.88 -10.29
N LEU A 145 -5.08 -17.83 -10.73
CA LEU A 145 -4.64 -18.29 -12.05
C LEU A 145 -4.15 -19.75 -12.07
N GLN A 146 -4.03 -20.43 -10.92
CA GLN A 146 -3.59 -21.84 -10.89
C GLN A 146 -4.66 -22.79 -11.47
N ASP A 147 -5.94 -22.43 -11.38
CA ASP A 147 -7.02 -23.07 -12.17
C ASP A 147 -7.03 -22.63 -13.65
N ALA A 148 -6.09 -21.75 -14.04
CA ALA A 148 -6.13 -20.96 -15.25
C ALA A 148 -4.97 -21.27 -16.21
N ALA A 149 -4.34 -22.46 -16.13
CA ALA A 149 -3.40 -22.91 -17.16
C ALA A 149 -4.09 -22.88 -18.54
N GLY A 150 -3.69 -21.94 -19.41
CA GLY A 150 -4.32 -21.68 -20.71
C GLY A 150 -5.40 -20.58 -20.72
N SER A 151 -5.63 -19.88 -19.62
CA SER A 151 -6.53 -18.74 -19.58
C SER A 151 -5.90 -17.47 -20.17
N PRO A 152 -6.70 -16.61 -20.83
CA PRO A 152 -6.22 -15.33 -21.35
C PRO A 152 -5.72 -14.38 -20.24
N ALA A 153 -4.78 -13.49 -20.57
CA ALA A 153 -4.22 -12.52 -19.62
C ALA A 153 -5.28 -11.56 -19.04
N GLU A 154 -6.39 -11.36 -19.76
CA GLU A 154 -7.54 -10.57 -19.35
C GLU A 154 -8.17 -11.09 -18.05
N VAL A 155 -8.07 -12.40 -17.76
CA VAL A 155 -8.53 -12.96 -16.49
C VAL A 155 -7.73 -12.38 -15.33
N PHE A 156 -6.40 -12.32 -15.47
CA PHE A 156 -5.53 -11.69 -14.48
C PHE A 156 -5.85 -10.20 -14.31
N VAL A 157 -5.93 -9.46 -15.43
CA VAL A 157 -6.21 -8.02 -15.40
C VAL A 157 -7.54 -7.72 -14.74
N CYS A 158 -8.58 -8.51 -15.03
CA CYS A 158 -9.91 -8.36 -14.44
C CYS A 158 -9.94 -8.67 -12.94
N MET A 159 -9.19 -9.69 -12.50
CA MET A 159 -9.22 -10.17 -11.11
C MET A 159 -8.20 -9.49 -10.20
N ALA A 160 -7.13 -8.88 -10.74
CA ALA A 160 -6.07 -8.23 -9.97
C ALA A 160 -6.60 -7.25 -8.89
N PRO A 161 -7.61 -6.40 -9.16
CA PRO A 161 -8.25 -5.55 -8.15
C PRO A 161 -8.76 -6.28 -6.89
N SER A 162 -9.18 -7.54 -7.02
CA SER A 162 -9.71 -8.33 -5.90
C SER A 162 -8.68 -8.62 -4.81
N SER A 163 -7.37 -8.54 -5.12
CA SER A 163 -6.29 -8.66 -4.14
C SER A 163 -6.45 -7.71 -2.96
N ASN A 164 -6.92 -6.48 -3.22
CA ASN A 164 -7.09 -5.48 -2.19
C ASN A 164 -8.28 -5.77 -1.26
N MET A 165 -9.27 -6.58 -1.68
CA MET A 165 -10.33 -7.00 -0.77
C MET A 165 -9.77 -7.84 0.39
N GLN A 166 -8.75 -8.65 0.13
CA GLN A 166 -8.13 -9.52 1.12
C GLN A 166 -7.38 -8.71 2.17
N ILE A 167 -6.53 -7.76 1.73
CA ILE A 167 -5.75 -6.94 2.66
C ILE A 167 -6.63 -5.96 3.43
N VAL A 168 -7.69 -5.41 2.82
CA VAL A 168 -8.67 -4.59 3.53
C VAL A 168 -9.40 -5.42 4.58
N ALA A 169 -9.80 -6.67 4.28
CA ALA A 169 -10.37 -7.55 5.29
C ALA A 169 -9.40 -7.80 6.44
N ASN A 170 -8.11 -8.03 6.14
CA ASN A 170 -7.08 -8.21 7.15
C ASN A 170 -6.98 -6.98 8.07
N LEU A 171 -6.90 -5.77 7.51
CA LEU A 171 -6.87 -4.52 8.30
C LEU A 171 -8.10 -4.35 9.20
N LEU A 172 -9.30 -4.68 8.69
CA LEU A 172 -10.55 -4.56 9.45
C LEU A 172 -10.69 -5.59 10.57
N PHE A 173 -10.11 -6.78 10.45
CA PHE A 173 -10.33 -7.90 11.38
C PHE A 173 -9.11 -8.27 12.24
N SER A 174 -7.90 -7.82 11.89
CA SER A 174 -6.67 -8.07 12.65
C SER A 174 -6.61 -7.35 13.99
N GLY A 175 -7.43 -6.30 14.18
CA GLY A 175 -7.41 -5.45 15.37
C GLY A 175 -6.44 -4.27 15.27
N ILE A 176 -5.63 -4.18 14.21
CA ILE A 176 -4.64 -3.11 14.02
C ILE A 176 -5.31 -1.74 14.00
N LEU A 177 -6.38 -1.57 13.21
CA LEU A 177 -7.09 -0.30 13.12
C LEU A 177 -7.84 0.07 14.41
N HIS A 178 -8.14 -0.93 15.25
CA HIS A 178 -8.73 -0.71 16.57
C HIS A 178 -7.66 -0.28 17.59
N ALA A 179 -6.46 -0.88 17.55
CA ALA A 179 -5.33 -0.53 18.40
C ALA A 179 -4.67 0.81 18.02
N HIS A 180 -4.59 1.10 16.72
CA HIS A 180 -3.94 2.26 16.13
C HIS A 180 -4.94 3.10 15.31
N PRO A 181 -5.86 3.82 15.98
CA PRO A 181 -6.96 4.52 15.33
C PRO A 181 -6.53 5.67 14.40
N LYS A 182 -5.27 6.11 14.44
CA LYS A 182 -4.75 7.19 13.58
C LYS A 182 -4.16 6.69 12.27
N LEU A 183 -3.85 5.40 12.15
CA LEU A 183 -3.32 4.85 10.91
C LEU A 183 -4.27 5.11 9.74
N LYS A 184 -3.69 5.48 8.60
CA LYS A 184 -4.41 5.70 7.34
C LYS A 184 -3.82 4.81 6.26
N PHE A 185 -4.70 4.13 5.54
CA PHE A 185 -4.35 3.29 4.40
C PHE A 185 -5.08 3.73 3.14
N ILE A 186 -4.47 3.52 1.98
CA ILE A 186 -5.08 3.80 0.67
C ILE A 186 -5.09 2.51 -0.14
N SER A 187 -6.27 2.01 -0.46
CA SER A 187 -6.47 0.91 -1.40
C SER A 187 -6.32 1.47 -2.83
N ALA A 188 -5.16 1.21 -3.44
CA ALA A 188 -4.78 1.81 -4.72
C ALA A 188 -5.00 0.86 -5.89
N GLU A 189 -5.63 1.37 -6.95
CA GLU A 189 -5.96 0.73 -8.24
C GLU A 189 -6.96 -0.45 -8.15
N SER A 190 -7.67 -0.60 -7.02
CA SER A 190 -8.65 -1.68 -6.85
C SER A 190 -10.08 -1.33 -7.28
N GLY A 191 -10.32 -0.09 -7.71
CA GLY A 191 -11.66 0.44 -7.87
C GLY A 191 -12.42 0.51 -6.53
N ILE A 192 -13.66 0.96 -6.60
CA ILE A 192 -14.55 1.18 -5.46
C ILE A 192 -15.90 0.45 -5.58
N GLY A 193 -16.26 -0.07 -6.76
CA GLY A 193 -17.54 -0.74 -6.99
C GLY A 193 -17.82 -1.97 -6.10
N TRP A 194 -16.78 -2.60 -5.56
CA TRP A 194 -16.89 -3.73 -4.65
C TRP A 194 -17.19 -3.35 -3.19
N LEU A 195 -16.90 -2.10 -2.80
CA LEU A 195 -16.96 -1.64 -1.41
C LEU A 195 -18.34 -1.77 -0.77
N PRO A 196 -19.47 -1.44 -1.44
CA PRO A 196 -20.79 -1.54 -0.80
C PRO A 196 -21.11 -2.96 -0.34
N TYR A 197 -20.93 -3.95 -1.23
CA TYR A 197 -21.12 -5.36 -0.91
C TYR A 197 -20.15 -5.81 0.20
N PHE A 198 -18.88 -5.46 0.06
CA PHE A 198 -17.85 -5.92 0.98
C PHE A 198 -18.04 -5.39 2.40
N LEU A 199 -18.37 -4.10 2.57
CA LEU A 199 -18.60 -3.52 3.88
C LEU A 199 -19.87 -4.08 4.54
N GLU A 200 -20.94 -4.30 3.77
CA GLU A 200 -22.13 -5.00 4.26
C GLU A 200 -21.77 -6.42 4.75
N ARG A 201 -20.99 -7.15 3.94
CA ARG A 201 -20.52 -8.51 4.27
C ARG A 201 -19.59 -8.52 5.48
N ALA A 202 -18.72 -7.52 5.65
CA ALA A 202 -17.82 -7.39 6.78
C ALA A 202 -18.60 -7.14 8.07
N ASP A 203 -19.56 -6.20 8.07
CA ASP A 203 -20.41 -5.93 9.23
C ASP A 203 -21.28 -7.14 9.58
N TYR A 204 -21.86 -7.82 8.58
CA TYR A 204 -22.57 -9.08 8.79
C TYR A 204 -21.65 -10.14 9.42
N THR A 205 -20.42 -10.29 8.91
CA THR A 205 -19.43 -11.24 9.45
C THR A 205 -19.15 -10.94 10.92
N HIS A 206 -18.85 -9.68 11.22
CA HIS A 206 -18.57 -9.24 12.58
C HIS A 206 -19.75 -9.56 13.51
N ARG A 207 -20.97 -9.14 13.17
CA ARG A 207 -22.16 -9.39 14.01
C ARG A 207 -22.47 -10.87 14.25
N LYS A 208 -22.22 -11.74 13.28
CA LYS A 208 -22.60 -13.16 13.36
C LYS A 208 -21.50 -14.06 13.90
N HIS A 209 -20.23 -13.74 13.64
CA HIS A 209 -19.12 -14.65 13.88
C HIS A 209 -18.22 -14.24 15.06
N GLN A 210 -18.27 -12.99 15.51
CA GLN A 210 -17.39 -12.50 16.61
C GLN A 210 -17.42 -13.38 17.87
N PHE A 211 -18.57 -13.98 18.19
CA PHE A 211 -18.76 -14.79 19.40
C PHE A 211 -17.93 -16.08 19.43
N TRP A 212 -17.66 -16.69 18.27
CA TRP A 212 -16.87 -17.92 18.20
C TRP A 212 -15.46 -17.68 17.64
N THR A 213 -15.25 -16.62 16.87
CA THR A 213 -13.90 -16.22 16.40
C THR A 213 -13.08 -15.55 17.49
N GLY A 214 -13.71 -15.08 18.57
CA GLY A 214 -13.02 -14.40 19.68
C GLY A 214 -12.49 -13.02 19.31
N THR A 215 -13.09 -12.37 18.31
CA THR A 215 -12.69 -11.04 17.84
C THR A 215 -12.85 -10.01 18.97
N LYS A 216 -11.79 -9.24 19.25
CA LYS A 216 -11.75 -8.19 20.29
C LYS A 216 -11.88 -6.78 19.70
N ILE A 217 -12.80 -6.61 18.78
CA ILE A 217 -13.10 -5.33 18.12
C ILE A 217 -14.55 -5.02 18.50
N ASP A 218 -14.80 -3.89 19.15
CA ASP A 218 -16.14 -3.50 19.63
C ASP A 218 -16.84 -2.46 18.72
N VAL A 219 -16.15 -2.05 17.66
CA VAL A 219 -16.64 -1.16 16.60
C VAL A 219 -16.96 -1.92 15.31
N THR A 220 -17.85 -1.38 14.49
CA THR A 220 -18.19 -2.06 13.22
C THR A 220 -17.03 -1.97 12.22
N PRO A 221 -16.77 -3.02 11.41
CA PRO A 221 -15.80 -2.94 10.33
C PRO A 221 -16.03 -1.77 9.37
N SER A 222 -17.28 -1.42 9.07
CA SER A 222 -17.55 -0.27 8.22
C SER A 222 -17.17 1.07 8.88
N ASP A 223 -17.25 1.19 10.21
CA ASP A 223 -16.75 2.37 10.93
C ASP A 223 -15.22 2.45 10.91
N LEU A 224 -14.54 1.31 11.12
CA LEU A 224 -13.08 1.24 10.97
C LEU A 224 -12.63 1.61 9.55
N PHE A 225 -13.36 1.16 8.53
CA PHE A 225 -13.09 1.53 7.14
C PHE A 225 -13.23 3.04 6.95
N ARG A 226 -14.37 3.63 7.35
CA ARG A 226 -14.62 5.08 7.22
C ARG A 226 -13.57 5.92 7.96
N GLN A 227 -13.08 5.40 9.09
CA GLN A 227 -12.08 6.07 9.88
C GLN A 227 -10.70 6.02 9.22
N SER A 228 -10.28 4.88 8.70
CA SER A 228 -8.85 4.61 8.48
C SER A 228 -8.48 4.20 7.06
N ILE A 229 -9.44 3.93 6.17
CA ILE A 229 -9.16 3.42 4.82
C ILE A 229 -9.78 4.33 3.76
N TYR A 230 -8.96 4.73 2.80
CA TYR A 230 -9.37 5.38 1.56
C TYR A 230 -9.23 4.41 0.40
N ALA A 231 -9.96 4.63 -0.69
CA ALA A 231 -9.85 3.83 -1.91
C ALA A 231 -9.94 4.75 -3.13
N ASN A 232 -9.29 4.38 -4.23
CA ASN A 232 -9.34 5.12 -5.48
C ASN A 232 -9.90 4.27 -6.63
N PHE A 233 -10.21 4.94 -7.74
CA PHE A 233 -10.68 4.31 -8.96
C PHE A 233 -10.24 5.14 -10.17
N ILE A 234 -10.27 4.53 -11.35
CA ILE A 234 -9.96 5.19 -12.63
C ILE A 234 -11.23 5.39 -13.45
N SER A 235 -12.08 4.36 -13.57
CA SER A 235 -13.21 4.37 -14.52
C SER A 235 -14.49 3.67 -14.03
N ASP A 236 -14.66 3.50 -12.72
CA ASP A 236 -15.90 2.98 -12.13
C ASP A 236 -17.09 3.86 -12.54
N LYS A 237 -18.20 3.24 -12.96
CA LYS A 237 -19.41 3.90 -13.48
C LYS A 237 -20.60 3.66 -12.57
#